data_AF-A0A915U3Y9-F1
#
_entry.id   AF-A0A915U3Y9-F1
#
_cell.length_a   1.000
_cell.length_b   1.000
_cell.length_c   1.000
_cell.angle_alpha   90.00
_cell.angle_beta   90.00
_cell.angle_gamma   90.00
#
_symmetry.space_group_name_H-M   'P 1'
#
loop_
_entity.id
_entity.type
_entity.pdbx_description
1 polymer ?
#
loop_
_entity_poly.entity_id
_entity_poly.type
_entity_poly.pdbx_seq_one_letter_code
_entity_poly.pdbx_strand_id
1 'polypeptide(L)'
;MADTSPFQSIAQAERFRFACHPGVPCFTECCRQLDLALTPYDVLRLKNNRNLHSGRFLEQFVLIEWEEGMVFPLCYLTMVDDGRASCVFVTREGCSVYPDRPGACRAYPVGRGVSRGQDGTIREQFVLVREGHCQGFAEDTEQTPSEYFKDQGLELYNLYNDEVAGLLQHEQVQLGFRPDRAQLDLFILALYNLDMFRQELADGRIAMKRPLSPGELQGLAGDDEQLLLLGIRWLKQEFFGE
;
A
#
# COMPACT_ATOMS: atom_id res chain seq x y z
N MET A 1 -10.94 -25.59 -20.40
CA MET A 1 -10.12 -24.46 -20.90
C MET A 1 -8.96 -24.34 -19.93
N ALA A 2 -7.72 -24.37 -20.39
CA ALA A 2 -6.56 -24.39 -19.50
C ALA A 2 -6.63 -23.16 -18.59
N ASP A 3 -6.65 -23.41 -17.29
CA ASP A 3 -6.57 -22.42 -16.23
C ASP A 3 -5.14 -21.86 -16.23
N THR A 4 -4.83 -21.02 -17.21
CA THR A 4 -3.60 -20.25 -17.22
C THR A 4 -3.80 -19.10 -16.26
N SER A 5 -3.31 -19.28 -15.03
CA SER A 5 -3.16 -18.22 -14.04
C SER A 5 -2.69 -16.93 -14.74
N PRO A 6 -3.36 -15.77 -14.50
CA PRO A 6 -2.93 -14.50 -15.09
C PRO A 6 -1.57 -14.04 -14.54
N PHE A 7 -1.05 -14.72 -13.51
CA PHE A 7 0.19 -14.41 -12.82
C PHE A 7 1.36 -15.22 -13.40
N GLN A 8 2.37 -14.52 -13.92
CA GLN A 8 3.60 -15.11 -14.46
C GLN A 8 4.81 -14.61 -13.70
N SER A 9 5.61 -15.48 -13.09
CA SER A 9 6.88 -15.09 -12.47
C SER A 9 7.81 -14.49 -13.52
N ILE A 10 8.47 -13.38 -13.21
CA ILE A 10 9.43 -12.71 -14.09
C ILE A 10 10.71 -12.40 -13.33
N ALA A 11 11.89 -12.63 -13.93
CA ALA A 11 13.14 -12.28 -13.26
C ALA A 11 13.36 -10.76 -13.25
N GLN A 12 14.09 -10.24 -12.26
CA GLN A 12 14.33 -8.79 -12.11
C GLN A 12 14.97 -8.13 -13.35
N ALA A 13 15.79 -8.88 -14.09
CA ALA A 13 16.47 -8.43 -15.31
C ALA A 13 15.80 -8.94 -16.60
N GLU A 14 14.72 -9.69 -16.50
CA GLU A 14 13.97 -10.17 -17.66
C GLU A 14 13.17 -9.00 -18.27
N ARG A 15 13.25 -8.88 -19.59
CA ARG A 15 12.60 -7.78 -20.32
C ARG A 15 11.18 -8.15 -20.70
N PHE A 16 10.28 -7.19 -20.59
CA PHE A 16 8.90 -7.31 -21.04
C PHE A 16 8.48 -6.03 -21.79
N ARG A 17 7.47 -6.17 -22.63
CA ARG A 17 6.87 -5.04 -23.35
C ARG A 17 5.62 -4.55 -22.65
N PHE A 18 5.55 -3.26 -22.38
CA PHE A 18 4.37 -2.65 -21.80
C PHE A 18 4.39 -1.13 -21.89
N ALA A 19 3.28 -0.52 -22.28
CA ALA A 19 2.99 0.88 -21.99
C ALA A 19 1.48 1.08 -21.72
N CYS A 20 1.15 2.00 -20.82
CA CYS A 20 -0.23 2.40 -20.53
C CYS A 20 -0.35 3.92 -20.65
N HIS A 21 -1.22 4.39 -21.52
CA HIS A 21 -1.46 5.81 -21.78
C HIS A 21 -2.87 6.03 -22.36
N PRO A 22 -3.39 7.27 -22.41
CA PRO A 22 -4.74 7.55 -22.94
C PRO A 22 -5.02 7.08 -24.39
N GLY A 23 -3.97 6.69 -25.13
CA GLY A 23 -4.09 6.20 -26.50
C GLY A 23 -4.31 4.70 -26.62
N VAL A 24 -4.08 3.92 -25.55
CA VAL A 24 -4.40 2.47 -25.60
C VAL A 24 -5.91 2.25 -25.46
N PRO A 25 -6.52 1.33 -26.23
CA PRO A 25 -7.97 1.14 -26.22
C PRO A 25 -8.57 0.76 -24.86
N CYS A 26 -7.78 0.13 -23.98
CA CYS A 26 -8.20 -0.31 -22.65
C CYS A 26 -7.98 0.74 -21.55
N PHE A 27 -7.64 1.99 -21.90
CA PHE A 27 -7.34 3.02 -20.91
C PHE A 27 -8.50 3.18 -19.93
N THR A 28 -8.22 3.13 -18.62
CA THR A 28 -9.17 3.13 -17.48
C THR A 28 -10.00 1.86 -17.26
N GLU A 29 -9.89 0.82 -18.10
CA GLU A 29 -10.64 -0.43 -17.89
C GLU A 29 -10.18 -1.18 -16.65
N CYS A 30 -8.89 -1.10 -16.30
CA CYS A 30 -8.36 -1.65 -15.05
C CYS A 30 -8.84 -0.90 -13.79
N CYS A 31 -9.57 0.22 -13.91
CA CYS A 31 -10.10 0.96 -12.77
C CYS A 31 -11.51 0.52 -12.35
N ARG A 32 -11.92 -0.71 -12.71
CA ARG A 32 -13.25 -1.26 -12.47
C ARG A 32 -13.12 -2.61 -11.78
N GLN A 33 -14.11 -2.97 -10.96
CA GLN A 33 -14.19 -4.27 -10.26
C GLN A 33 -12.89 -4.62 -9.50
N LEU A 34 -12.35 -3.65 -8.77
CA LEU A 34 -11.09 -3.77 -8.05
C LEU A 34 -11.32 -4.18 -6.60
N ASP A 35 -10.59 -5.20 -6.15
CA ASP A 35 -10.36 -5.49 -4.73
C ASP A 35 -9.03 -4.83 -4.30
N LEU A 36 -9.01 -3.49 -4.29
CA LEU A 36 -7.79 -2.72 -4.10
C LEU A 36 -7.49 -2.49 -2.62
N ALA A 37 -6.69 -3.38 -2.01
CA ALA A 37 -6.13 -3.15 -0.69
C ALA A 37 -5.10 -2.01 -0.74
N LEU A 38 -5.28 -1.01 0.12
CA LEU A 38 -4.42 0.15 0.28
C LEU A 38 -3.37 -0.13 1.34
N THR A 39 -2.12 0.23 1.07
CA THR A 39 -1.09 0.26 2.11
C THR A 39 -1.22 1.53 2.95
N PRO A 40 -0.57 1.59 4.13
CA PRO A 40 -0.50 2.82 4.93
C PRO A 40 0.04 4.02 4.13
N TYR A 41 1.04 3.80 3.27
CA TYR A 41 1.59 4.85 2.43
C TYR A 41 0.62 5.29 1.34
N ASP A 42 -0.17 4.37 0.77
CA ASP A 42 -1.22 4.73 -0.18
C ASP A 42 -2.26 5.67 0.47
N VAL A 43 -2.71 5.35 1.68
CA VAL A 43 -3.66 6.20 2.42
C VAL A 43 -3.07 7.57 2.72
N LEU A 44 -1.80 7.63 3.14
CA LEU A 44 -1.07 8.90 3.35
C LEU A 44 -1.06 9.76 2.07
N ARG A 45 -0.68 9.17 0.93
CA ARG A 45 -0.61 9.89 -0.36
C ARG A 45 -1.98 10.37 -0.81
N LEU A 46 -2.99 9.50 -0.73
CA LEU A 46 -4.35 9.81 -1.19
C LEU A 46 -5.03 10.88 -0.31
N LYS A 47 -4.92 10.78 1.03
CA LYS A 47 -5.53 11.78 1.92
C LYS A 47 -4.90 13.16 1.74
N ASN A 48 -3.59 13.22 1.52
CA ASN A 48 -2.89 14.48 1.23
C ASN A 48 -3.23 15.05 -0.15
N ASN A 49 -3.33 14.22 -1.19
CA ASN A 49 -3.79 14.65 -2.52
C ASN A 49 -5.19 15.28 -2.45
N ARG A 50 -6.07 14.73 -1.61
CA ARG A 50 -7.43 15.22 -1.40
C ARG A 50 -7.56 16.32 -0.35
N ASN A 51 -6.46 16.70 0.30
CA ASN A 51 -6.44 17.67 1.39
C ASN A 51 -7.46 17.31 2.50
N LEU A 52 -7.50 16.03 2.88
CA LEU A 52 -8.37 15.50 3.91
C LEU A 52 -7.57 15.01 5.11
N HIS A 53 -8.15 15.20 6.30
CA HIS A 53 -7.69 14.52 7.51
C HIS A 53 -7.83 13.00 7.33
N SER A 54 -6.84 12.21 7.79
CA SER A 54 -6.83 10.74 7.62
C SER A 54 -8.15 10.07 8.02
N GLY A 55 -8.68 10.38 9.21
CA GLY A 55 -9.98 9.84 9.65
C GLY A 55 -11.16 10.15 8.71
N ARG A 56 -11.20 11.32 8.07
CA ARG A 56 -12.24 11.65 7.07
C ARG A 56 -12.03 10.89 5.76
N PHE A 57 -10.78 10.72 5.36
CA PHE A 57 -10.46 9.90 4.20
C PHE A 57 -10.90 8.45 4.41
N LEU A 58 -10.58 7.87 5.58
CA LEU A 58 -10.99 6.51 5.93
C LEU A 58 -12.52 6.35 5.92
N GLU A 59 -13.23 7.28 6.56
CA GLU A 59 -14.71 7.28 6.60
C GLU A 59 -15.35 7.34 5.21
N GLN A 60 -14.77 8.13 4.30
CA GLN A 60 -15.37 8.39 2.98
C GLN A 60 -15.00 7.37 1.91
N PHE A 61 -13.78 6.83 1.96
CA PHE A 61 -13.20 6.11 0.83
C PHE A 61 -12.75 4.69 1.15
N VAL A 62 -12.74 4.26 2.41
CA VAL A 62 -12.12 2.99 2.82
C VAL A 62 -13.12 2.06 3.50
N LEU A 63 -13.11 0.79 3.08
CA LEU A 63 -13.74 -0.32 3.79
C LEU A 63 -12.65 -1.04 4.58
N ILE A 64 -12.81 -1.12 5.90
CA ILE A 64 -11.89 -1.84 6.77
C ILE A 64 -12.46 -3.22 7.02
N GLU A 65 -11.75 -4.24 6.56
CA GLU A 65 -12.15 -5.64 6.73
C GLU A 65 -11.18 -6.37 7.65
N TRP A 66 -11.75 -7.20 8.51
CA TRP A 66 -11.00 -8.11 9.36
C TRP A 66 -11.81 -9.40 9.50
N GLU A 67 -11.42 -10.39 8.70
CA GLU A 67 -12.10 -11.68 8.63
C GLU A 67 -11.35 -12.77 9.42
N GLU A 68 -12.02 -13.90 9.63
CA GLU A 68 -11.45 -15.06 10.30
C GLU A 68 -10.21 -15.56 9.54
N GLY A 69 -9.07 -15.63 10.23
CA GLY A 69 -7.77 -16.02 9.64
C GLY A 69 -6.83 -14.85 9.33
N MET A 70 -7.34 -13.61 9.29
CA MET A 70 -6.49 -12.42 9.14
C MET A 70 -5.87 -12.01 10.48
N VAL A 71 -4.54 -11.81 10.50
CA VAL A 71 -3.83 -11.30 11.69
C VAL A 71 -4.05 -9.81 11.90
N PHE A 72 -4.04 -9.06 10.80
CA PHE A 72 -4.22 -7.60 10.79
C PHE A 72 -5.31 -7.23 9.78
N PRO A 73 -6.05 -6.14 9.99
CA PRO A 73 -7.10 -5.69 9.08
C PRO A 73 -6.52 -5.21 7.75
N LEU A 74 -7.34 -5.34 6.70
CA LEU A 74 -7.07 -4.78 5.39
C LEU A 74 -7.97 -3.58 5.14
N CYS A 75 -7.42 -2.55 4.49
CA CYS A 75 -8.12 -1.33 4.12
C CYS A 75 -8.35 -1.33 2.61
N TYR A 76 -9.57 -1.58 2.17
CA TYR A 76 -9.92 -1.60 0.76
C TYR A 76 -10.44 -0.25 0.29
N LEU A 77 -10.01 0.19 -0.89
CA LEU A 77 -10.61 1.36 -1.54
C LEU A 77 -12.04 1.03 -1.98
N THR A 78 -12.98 1.89 -1.62
CA THR A 78 -14.38 1.79 -2.05
C THR A 78 -14.53 1.92 -3.56
N MET A 79 -15.59 1.30 -4.07
CA MET A 79 -16.00 1.36 -5.49
C MET A 79 -17.38 2.02 -5.58
N VAL A 80 -17.59 2.77 -6.66
CA VAL A 80 -18.87 3.42 -6.97
C VAL A 80 -19.83 2.41 -7.59
N ASP A 81 -21.05 2.36 -7.07
CA ASP A 81 -22.15 1.56 -7.65
C ASP A 81 -22.77 2.28 -8.86
N ASP A 82 -22.01 2.33 -9.96
CA ASP A 82 -22.43 2.89 -11.25
C ASP A 82 -22.75 1.81 -12.30
N GLY A 83 -22.99 0.57 -11.83
CA GLY A 83 -23.18 -0.61 -12.68
C GLY A 83 -21.88 -1.17 -13.29
N ARG A 84 -20.73 -0.53 -13.06
CA ARG A 84 -19.41 -1.02 -13.46
C ARG A 84 -18.46 -1.25 -12.29
N ALA A 85 -18.89 -0.96 -11.06
CA ALA A 85 -18.09 -1.02 -9.84
C ALA A 85 -16.78 -0.24 -10.03
N SER A 86 -16.89 1.08 -10.13
CA SER A 86 -15.82 1.94 -10.62
C SER A 86 -14.99 2.53 -9.51
N CYS A 87 -13.67 2.66 -9.71
CA CYS A 87 -12.81 3.29 -8.72
C CYS A 87 -13.32 4.71 -8.44
N VAL A 88 -13.45 5.07 -7.17
CA VAL A 88 -13.94 6.40 -6.74
C VAL A 88 -13.15 7.59 -7.31
N PHE A 89 -11.93 7.36 -7.81
CA PHE A 89 -11.10 8.40 -8.40
C PHE A 89 -11.02 8.38 -9.92
N VAL A 90 -11.63 7.41 -10.62
CA VAL A 90 -11.56 7.36 -12.08
C VAL A 90 -12.57 8.31 -12.72
N THR A 91 -12.11 9.10 -13.68
CA THR A 91 -12.93 9.97 -14.54
C THR A 91 -12.81 9.54 -15.99
N ARG A 92 -13.48 10.24 -16.91
CA ARG A 92 -13.36 9.98 -18.35
C ARG A 92 -11.96 10.29 -18.88
N GLU A 93 -11.26 11.22 -18.24
CA GLU A 93 -9.93 11.70 -18.60
C GLU A 93 -8.81 10.85 -17.96
N GLY A 94 -9.14 9.98 -17.01
CA GLY A 94 -8.19 9.11 -16.31
C GLY A 94 -8.36 9.15 -14.79
N CYS A 95 -7.32 8.72 -14.07
CA CYS A 95 -7.33 8.75 -12.60
C CYS A 95 -7.12 10.18 -12.09
N SER A 96 -8.08 10.72 -11.34
CA SER A 96 -7.99 12.07 -10.78
C SER A 96 -6.95 12.22 -9.66
N VAL A 97 -6.43 11.11 -9.11
CA VAL A 97 -5.25 11.07 -8.23
C VAL A 97 -4.00 10.52 -8.93
N TYR A 98 -3.88 10.59 -10.26
CA TYR A 98 -2.80 9.88 -10.98
C TYR A 98 -1.38 10.04 -10.40
N PRO A 99 -0.92 11.24 -9.97
CA PRO A 99 0.40 11.40 -9.34
C PRO A 99 0.56 10.65 -8.01
N ASP A 100 -0.55 10.43 -7.29
CA ASP A 100 -0.65 9.83 -5.96
C ASP A 100 -1.44 8.52 -5.96
N ARG A 101 -1.59 7.89 -7.14
CA ARG A 101 -2.32 6.63 -7.29
C ARG A 101 -1.65 5.53 -6.45
N PRO A 102 -2.43 4.59 -5.89
CA PRO A 102 -1.91 3.52 -5.03
C PRO A 102 -0.77 2.73 -5.65
N GLY A 103 0.11 2.22 -4.82
CA GLY A 103 1.27 1.42 -5.19
C GLY A 103 0.89 0.25 -6.09
N ALA A 104 -0.21 -0.45 -5.79
CA ALA A 104 -0.70 -1.55 -6.64
C ALA A 104 -1.13 -1.06 -8.04
N CYS A 105 -1.84 0.06 -8.15
CA CYS A 105 -2.23 0.64 -9.45
C CYS A 105 -1.03 1.15 -10.25
N ARG A 106 0.02 1.60 -9.55
CA ARG A 106 1.28 2.07 -10.13
C ARG A 106 2.19 0.92 -10.56
N ALA A 107 2.14 -0.18 -9.82
CA ALA A 107 2.91 -1.39 -10.07
C ALA A 107 2.32 -2.20 -11.22
N TYR A 108 1.00 -2.17 -11.43
CA TYR A 108 0.36 -2.90 -12.53
C TYR A 108 0.99 -2.56 -13.90
N PRO A 109 1.49 -3.56 -14.65
CA PRO A 109 1.16 -4.98 -14.55
C PRO A 109 2.20 -5.82 -13.78
N VAL A 110 3.22 -5.20 -13.21
CA VAL A 110 4.31 -5.87 -12.49
C VAL A 110 4.07 -5.80 -10.98
N GLY A 111 3.63 -6.90 -10.37
CA GLY A 111 3.60 -7.07 -8.93
C GLY A 111 4.98 -7.30 -8.33
N ARG A 112 5.20 -6.81 -7.10
CA ARG A 112 6.37 -7.10 -6.27
C ARG A 112 5.93 -7.77 -4.98
N GLY A 113 6.50 -8.94 -4.68
CA GLY A 113 6.37 -9.63 -3.41
C GLY A 113 7.67 -9.55 -2.63
N VAL A 114 7.57 -9.32 -1.31
CA VAL A 114 8.72 -9.30 -0.40
C VAL A 114 8.47 -10.31 0.71
N SER A 115 9.45 -11.19 0.92
CA SER A 115 9.46 -12.12 2.05
C SER A 115 10.76 -11.97 2.84
N ARG A 116 10.65 -12.04 4.16
CA ARG A 116 11.81 -12.15 5.04
C ARG A 116 12.08 -13.60 5.39
N GLY A 117 13.30 -14.06 5.09
CA GLY A 117 13.83 -15.32 5.58
C GLY A 117 14.12 -15.26 7.09
N GLN A 118 14.20 -16.43 7.73
CA GLN A 118 14.53 -16.55 9.16
C GLN A 118 15.93 -16.02 9.50
N ASP A 119 16.83 -15.99 8.53
CA ASP A 119 18.17 -15.40 8.62
C ASP A 119 18.19 -13.88 8.40
N GLY A 120 17.01 -13.25 8.27
CA GLY A 120 16.86 -11.83 7.97
C GLY A 120 17.07 -11.48 6.49
N THR A 121 17.30 -12.46 5.60
CA THR A 121 17.44 -12.19 4.17
C THR A 121 16.12 -11.73 3.58
N ILE A 122 16.15 -10.62 2.83
CA ILE A 122 14.99 -10.12 2.10
C ILE A 122 15.01 -10.76 0.71
N ARG A 123 13.92 -11.45 0.36
CA ARG A 123 13.72 -12.02 -0.99
C ARG A 123 12.63 -11.26 -1.69
N GLU A 124 12.98 -10.71 -2.84
CA GLU A 124 12.06 -10.05 -3.75
C GLU A 124 11.65 -11.02 -4.86
N GLN A 125 10.38 -10.97 -5.23
CA GLN A 125 9.82 -11.71 -6.35
C GLN A 125 8.99 -10.76 -7.19
N PHE A 126 9.11 -10.88 -8.51
CA PHE A 126 8.32 -10.11 -9.44
C PHE A 126 7.36 -11.02 -10.19
N VAL A 127 6.15 -10.52 -10.39
CA VAL A 127 5.09 -11.23 -11.11
C VAL A 127 4.51 -10.29 -12.14
N LEU A 128 4.41 -10.76 -13.37
CA LEU A 128 3.71 -10.07 -14.44
C LEU A 128 2.26 -10.56 -14.48
N VAL A 129 1.33 -9.63 -14.36
CA VAL A 129 -0.12 -9.88 -14.42
C VAL A 129 -0.60 -9.62 -15.84
N ARG A 130 -1.17 -10.66 -16.48
CA ARG A 130 -1.71 -10.57 -17.84
C ARG A 130 -3.21 -10.82 -17.83
N GLU A 131 -3.97 -9.75 -17.92
CA GLU A 131 -5.43 -9.81 -18.01
C GLU A 131 -5.89 -9.58 -19.45
N GLY A 132 -6.94 -10.27 -19.86
CA GLY A 132 -7.42 -10.23 -21.25
C GLY A 132 -7.86 -8.84 -21.72
N HIS A 133 -8.29 -7.96 -20.81
CA HIS A 133 -8.67 -6.60 -21.15
C HIS A 133 -7.46 -5.69 -21.42
N CYS A 134 -6.27 -6.03 -20.89
CA CYS A 134 -5.10 -5.18 -20.92
C CYS A 134 -4.39 -5.23 -22.28
N GLN A 135 -4.50 -4.14 -23.03
CA GLN A 135 -3.85 -3.98 -24.34
C GLN A 135 -2.45 -3.34 -24.25
N GLY A 136 -1.99 -2.95 -23.06
CA GLY A 136 -0.68 -2.31 -22.90
C GLY A 136 0.52 -3.20 -23.28
N PHE A 137 0.33 -4.52 -23.29
CA PHE A 137 1.34 -5.49 -23.74
C PHE A 137 1.57 -5.51 -25.26
N ALA A 138 0.69 -4.88 -26.04
CA ALA A 138 0.84 -4.76 -27.49
C ALA A 138 1.75 -3.59 -27.90
N GLU A 139 2.10 -2.71 -26.95
CA GLU A 139 2.99 -1.58 -27.17
C GLU A 139 4.45 -2.01 -27.30
N ASP A 140 5.28 -1.18 -27.94
CA ASP A 140 6.68 -1.52 -28.26
C ASP A 140 7.69 -1.15 -27.16
N THR A 141 7.26 -0.47 -26.09
CA THR A 141 8.13 -0.06 -24.98
C THR A 141 8.63 -1.29 -24.22
N GLU A 142 9.94 -1.53 -24.25
CA GLU A 142 10.58 -2.69 -23.64
C GLU A 142 11.47 -2.30 -22.45
N GLN A 143 11.25 -2.94 -21.31
CA GLN A 143 11.88 -2.59 -20.04
C GLN A 143 11.97 -3.79 -19.09
N THR A 144 12.79 -3.69 -18.07
CA THR A 144 12.87 -4.65 -16.95
C THR A 144 11.96 -4.22 -15.79
N PRO A 145 11.58 -5.13 -14.88
CA PRO A 145 10.85 -4.76 -13.65
C PRO A 145 11.48 -3.60 -12.88
N SER A 146 12.82 -3.58 -12.76
CA SER A 146 13.53 -2.52 -12.04
C SER A 146 13.42 -1.15 -12.73
N GLU A 147 13.55 -1.11 -14.06
CA GLU A 147 13.40 0.12 -14.85
C GLU A 147 11.96 0.63 -14.77
N TYR A 148 10.99 -0.28 -14.92
CA TYR A 148 9.57 0.04 -14.82
C TYR A 148 9.22 0.62 -13.44
N PHE A 149 9.72 0.02 -12.36
CA PHE A 149 9.45 0.51 -11.00
C PHE A 149 10.00 1.90 -10.74
N LYS A 150 11.19 2.18 -11.29
CA LYS A 150 11.80 3.50 -11.21
C LYS A 150 11.00 4.54 -12.01
N ASP A 151 10.65 4.23 -13.26
CA ASP A 151 9.83 5.09 -14.11
C ASP A 151 8.46 5.39 -13.47
N GLN A 152 7.85 4.36 -12.89
CA GLN A 152 6.57 4.49 -12.21
C GLN A 152 6.70 5.18 -10.84
N GLY A 153 7.89 5.45 -10.30
CA GLY A 153 8.07 6.13 -9.01
C GLY A 153 7.71 5.28 -7.80
N LEU A 154 7.95 3.97 -7.85
CA LEU A 154 7.65 3.02 -6.77
C LEU A 154 8.69 2.97 -5.66
N GLU A 155 9.84 3.65 -5.81
CA GLU A 155 10.94 3.60 -4.84
C GLU A 155 10.48 3.99 -3.42
N LEU A 156 9.76 5.10 -3.27
CA LEU A 156 9.23 5.54 -1.98
C LEU A 156 8.11 4.61 -1.47
N TYR A 157 7.22 4.15 -2.35
CA TYR A 157 6.16 3.21 -1.97
C TYR A 157 6.76 1.92 -1.40
N ASN A 158 7.76 1.37 -2.07
CA ASN A 158 8.44 0.16 -1.63
C ASN A 158 9.19 0.37 -0.31
N LEU A 159 9.86 1.51 -0.13
CA LEU A 159 10.53 1.84 1.13
C LEU A 159 9.58 1.75 2.33
N TYR A 160 8.44 2.44 2.28
CA TYR A 160 7.47 2.42 3.38
C TYR A 160 6.74 1.08 3.49
N ASN A 161 6.42 0.43 2.37
CA ASN A 161 5.79 -0.89 2.37
C ASN A 161 6.70 -1.96 2.99
N ASP A 162 8.02 -1.88 2.80
CA ASP A 162 8.99 -2.82 3.38
C ASP A 162 9.13 -2.63 4.90
N GLU A 163 9.02 -1.40 5.39
CA GLU A 163 8.95 -1.12 6.83
C GLU A 163 7.69 -1.69 7.47
N VAL A 164 6.53 -1.52 6.81
CA VAL A 164 5.27 -2.15 7.24
C VAL A 164 5.37 -3.67 7.16
N ALA A 165 5.97 -4.23 6.10
CA ALA A 165 6.19 -5.67 5.99
C ALA A 165 7.06 -6.21 7.15
N GLY A 166 8.01 -5.42 7.65
CA GLY A 166 8.79 -5.77 8.84
C GLY A 166 7.97 -5.89 10.13
N LEU A 167 6.86 -5.14 10.26
CA LEU A 167 5.89 -5.29 11.34
C LEU A 167 4.97 -6.51 11.10
N LEU A 168 4.44 -6.65 9.88
CA LEU A 168 3.47 -7.71 9.55
C LEU A 168 4.10 -9.11 9.54
N GLN A 169 5.36 -9.22 9.11
CA GLN A 169 6.10 -10.48 9.04
C GLN A 169 6.99 -10.70 10.27
N HIS A 170 6.77 -9.97 11.36
CA HIS A 170 7.58 -10.05 12.57
C HIS A 170 7.64 -11.47 13.15
N GLU A 171 8.75 -11.85 13.80
CA GLU A 171 8.94 -13.19 14.36
C GLU A 171 7.81 -13.59 15.31
N GLN A 172 7.38 -12.68 16.17
CA GLN A 172 6.27 -12.91 17.10
C GLN A 172 4.95 -13.25 16.38
N VAL A 173 4.69 -12.63 15.21
CA VAL A 173 3.52 -12.94 14.38
C VAL A 173 3.60 -14.35 13.82
N GLN A 174 4.80 -14.77 13.37
CA GLN A 174 5.06 -16.12 12.88
C GLN A 174 4.94 -17.17 14.00
N LEU A 175 5.30 -16.80 15.23
CA LEU A 175 5.15 -17.64 16.43
C LEU A 175 3.72 -17.69 16.98
N GLY A 176 2.77 -16.99 16.34
CA GLY A 176 1.34 -17.09 16.68
C GLY A 176 0.76 -15.88 17.43
N PHE A 177 1.48 -14.76 17.54
CA PHE A 177 0.90 -13.51 18.04
C PHE A 177 -0.34 -13.14 17.23
N ARG A 178 -1.44 -12.85 17.92
CA ARG A 178 -2.68 -12.35 17.33
C ARG A 178 -3.13 -11.14 18.16
N PRO A 179 -3.23 -9.95 17.56
CA PRO A 179 -3.67 -8.76 18.29
C PRO A 179 -5.15 -8.91 18.71
N ASP A 180 -5.49 -8.42 19.90
CA ASP A 180 -6.88 -8.28 20.30
C ASP A 180 -7.56 -7.10 19.59
N ARG A 181 -8.86 -6.90 19.85
CA ARG A 181 -9.62 -5.83 19.18
C ARG A 181 -9.05 -4.44 19.45
N ALA A 182 -8.61 -4.16 20.67
CA ALA A 182 -8.05 -2.86 21.02
C ALA A 182 -6.72 -2.64 20.29
N GLN A 183 -5.86 -3.65 20.24
CA GLN A 183 -4.59 -3.61 19.49
C GLN A 183 -4.83 -3.40 17.98
N LEU A 184 -5.90 -3.96 17.42
CA LEU A 184 -6.26 -3.72 16.02
C LEU A 184 -6.76 -2.30 15.76
N ASP A 185 -7.51 -1.72 16.68
CA ASP A 185 -7.88 -0.31 16.59
C ASP A 185 -6.63 0.60 16.68
N LEU A 186 -5.64 0.22 17.49
CA LEU A 186 -4.33 0.90 17.54
C LEU A 186 -3.53 0.74 16.23
N PHE A 187 -3.61 -0.42 15.57
CA PHE A 187 -2.99 -0.64 14.25
C PHE A 187 -3.56 0.32 13.20
N ILE A 188 -4.89 0.47 13.13
CA ILE A 188 -5.55 1.43 12.24
C ILE A 188 -5.17 2.86 12.61
N LEU A 189 -5.17 3.19 13.91
CA LEU A 189 -4.78 4.51 14.39
C LEU A 189 -3.38 4.89 13.92
N ALA A 190 -2.38 4.06 14.24
CA ALA A 190 -0.98 4.40 14.05
C ALA A 190 -0.47 4.30 12.60
N LEU A 191 -1.14 3.54 11.73
CA LEU A 191 -0.72 3.39 10.32
C LEU A 191 -1.63 4.08 9.33
N TYR A 192 -2.94 4.16 9.58
CA TYR A 192 -3.92 4.65 8.62
C TYR A 192 -4.57 5.97 9.05
N ASN A 193 -4.71 6.23 10.36
CA ASN A 193 -5.25 7.48 10.90
C ASN A 193 -4.16 8.39 11.49
N LEU A 194 -3.11 8.66 10.70
CA LEU A 194 -1.91 9.37 11.14
C LEU A 194 -2.20 10.73 11.79
N ASP A 195 -3.16 11.48 11.28
CA ASP A 195 -3.49 12.79 11.86
C ASP A 195 -4.03 12.67 13.29
N MET A 196 -4.86 11.64 13.58
CA MET A 196 -5.30 11.34 14.94
C MET A 196 -4.15 10.80 15.78
N PHE A 197 -3.32 9.90 15.23
CA PHE A 197 -2.15 9.37 15.94
C PHE A 197 -1.19 10.47 16.39
N ARG A 198 -0.94 11.47 15.53
CA ARG A 198 -0.17 12.67 15.89
C ARG A 198 -0.79 13.39 17.08
N GLN A 199 -2.10 13.59 17.06
CA GLN A 199 -2.81 14.27 18.13
C GLN A 199 -2.72 13.49 19.45
N GLU A 200 -2.89 12.18 19.42
CA GLU A 200 -2.79 11.32 20.60
C GLU A 200 -1.38 11.35 21.24
N LEU A 201 -0.33 11.43 20.42
CA LEU A 201 1.06 11.64 20.88
C LEU A 201 1.25 13.04 21.47
N ALA A 202 0.77 14.08 20.80
CA ALA A 202 0.90 15.46 21.25
C ALA A 202 0.17 15.72 22.58
N ASP A 203 -0.99 15.08 22.76
CA ASP A 203 -1.79 15.16 23.97
C ASP A 203 -1.27 14.26 25.11
N GLY A 204 -0.22 13.47 24.86
CA GLY A 204 0.40 12.57 25.84
C GLY A 204 -0.43 11.35 26.21
N ARG A 205 -1.47 11.02 25.42
CA ARG A 205 -2.28 9.80 25.59
C ARG A 205 -1.56 8.57 25.05
N ILE A 206 -0.70 8.75 24.05
CA ILE A 206 0.26 7.74 23.58
C ILE A 206 1.67 8.16 24.02
N ALA A 207 2.43 7.18 24.53
CA ALA A 207 3.79 7.40 25.00
C ALA A 207 4.79 6.46 24.31
N MET A 208 5.97 7.01 23.99
CA MET A 208 7.13 6.22 23.57
C MET A 208 7.95 5.82 24.80
N LYS A 209 8.40 4.55 24.87
CA LYS A 209 9.30 4.08 25.93
C LYS A 209 10.69 4.70 25.85
N ARG A 210 11.11 5.09 24.64
CA ARG A 210 12.41 5.73 24.38
C ARG A 210 12.23 7.15 23.82
N PRO A 211 13.19 8.06 24.06
CA PRO A 211 13.15 9.42 23.51
C PRO A 211 13.01 9.44 21.99
N LEU A 212 12.36 10.48 21.48
CA LEU A 212 12.18 10.69 20.05
C LEU A 212 13.50 11.10 19.38
N SER A 213 13.78 10.50 18.23
CA SER A 213 14.88 10.93 17.35
C SER A 213 14.54 12.25 16.64
N PRO A 214 15.53 12.95 16.05
CA PRO A 214 15.27 14.16 15.27
C PRO A 214 14.26 13.96 14.12
N GLY A 215 14.31 12.81 13.42
CA GLY A 215 13.33 12.49 12.37
C GLY A 215 11.94 12.27 12.92
N GLU A 216 11.82 11.58 14.07
CA GLU A 216 10.53 11.35 14.72
C GLU A 216 9.91 12.66 15.25
N LEU A 217 10.73 13.62 15.68
CA LEU A 217 10.29 14.97 16.02
C LEU A 217 9.77 15.74 14.80
N GLN A 218 10.36 15.54 13.61
CA GLN A 218 9.82 16.10 12.36
C GLN A 218 8.45 15.51 12.04
N GLY A 219 8.22 14.24 12.35
CA GLY A 219 6.91 13.60 12.21
C GLY A 219 5.80 14.30 12.99
N LEU A 220 6.11 14.67 14.25
CA LEU A 220 5.20 15.47 15.07
C LEU A 220 5.05 16.92 14.57
N ALA A 221 6.06 17.45 13.88
CA ALA A 221 6.05 18.80 13.31
C ALA A 221 5.37 18.91 11.93
N GLY A 222 4.83 17.81 11.39
CA GLY A 222 4.04 17.80 10.15
C GLY A 222 4.63 16.97 9.00
N ASP A 223 5.74 16.27 9.21
CA ASP A 223 6.24 15.29 8.23
C ASP A 223 5.48 13.96 8.36
N ASP A 224 4.41 13.80 7.59
CA ASP A 224 3.57 12.58 7.64
C ASP A 224 4.35 11.29 7.37
N GLU A 225 5.43 11.35 6.58
CA GLU A 225 6.20 10.17 6.25
C GLU A 225 7.05 9.71 7.44
N GLN A 226 7.70 10.65 8.12
CA GLN A 226 8.37 10.37 9.40
C GLN A 226 7.38 9.92 10.48
N LEU A 227 6.17 10.47 10.48
CA LEU A 227 5.12 10.06 11.40
C LEU A 227 4.66 8.62 11.16
N LEU A 228 4.57 8.18 9.91
CA LEU A 228 4.29 6.78 9.57
C LEU A 228 5.36 5.83 10.12
N LEU A 229 6.65 6.18 9.94
CA LEU A 229 7.76 5.41 10.51
C LEU A 229 7.70 5.35 12.04
N LEU A 230 7.33 6.47 12.68
CA LEU A 230 7.10 6.53 14.12
C LEU A 230 5.94 5.61 14.55
N GLY A 231 4.85 5.57 13.79
CA GLY A 231 3.72 4.67 14.01
C GLY A 231 4.12 3.20 13.94
N ILE A 232 4.88 2.80 12.92
CA ILE A 232 5.41 1.43 12.78
C ILE A 232 6.26 1.06 13.99
N ARG A 233 7.17 1.95 14.39
CA ARG A 233 8.02 1.72 15.57
C ARG A 233 7.20 1.58 16.84
N TRP A 234 6.23 2.48 17.04
CA TRP A 234 5.37 2.45 18.21
C TRP A 234 4.57 1.14 18.27
N LEU A 235 4.04 0.65 17.15
CA LEU A 235 3.36 -0.65 17.12
C LEU A 235 4.27 -1.83 17.46
N LYS A 236 5.55 -1.82 17.05
CA LYS A 236 6.52 -2.84 17.48
C LYS A 236 6.71 -2.83 19.00
N GLN A 237 6.78 -1.64 19.59
CA GLN A 237 6.86 -1.46 21.04
C GLN A 237 5.61 -2.00 21.77
N GLU A 238 4.42 -1.69 21.25
CA GLU A 238 3.14 -2.08 21.86
C GLU A 238 2.82 -3.56 21.67
N PHE A 239 3.10 -4.13 20.49
CA PHE A 239 2.76 -5.51 20.18
C PHE A 239 3.82 -6.50 20.67
N PHE A 240 5.10 -6.13 20.59
CA PHE A 240 6.21 -7.06 20.82
C PHE A 240 7.11 -6.67 21.99
N GLY A 241 6.89 -5.50 22.60
CA GLY A 241 7.63 -5.07 23.79
C GLY A 241 8.99 -4.43 23.51
N GLU A 242 9.30 -4.14 22.25
CA GLU A 242 10.57 -3.55 21.78
C GLU A 242 10.75 -2.05 22.10
#